data_AF-A0AB35HK92-F1
#
_entry.id   AF-A0AB35HK92-F1
#
_cell.length_a   1.000
_cell.length_b   1.000
_cell.length_c   1.000
_cell.angle_alpha   90.00
_cell.angle_beta   90.00
_cell.angle_gamma   90.00
#
_symmetry.space_group_name_H-M   'P 1'
#
loop_
_entity.id
_entity.type
_entity.pdbx_description
1 polymer ?
#
loop_
_entity_poly.entity_id
_entity_poly.type
_entity_poly.pdbx_seq_one_letter_code
_entity_poly.pdbx_strand_id
1 'polypeptide(L)'
;MILEPVREGAHIHRQAARSTFWELEASVVDPAFEKEAWLATTLLSFGQCGFTVGEDATILFCSREDAAGAAKLPTAPISDDAEIITSLFVKAHLMGRGIEAVLVDAAIMHLTNRGSTAVEAFGYYGDPTAAADFLGHKPAYIGLMSYETLRSAGFEVAADHPVLPRLRLELPPEHDMLSAAAAEDFLARALA
;
A
#
# COMPACT_ATOMS: atom_id res chain seq x y z
N MET A 1 -4.06 18.33 11.19
CA MET A 1 -3.67 17.01 10.66
C MET A 1 -2.77 17.27 9.47
N ILE A 2 -1.46 17.11 9.64
CA ILE A 2 -0.49 17.28 8.56
C ILE A 2 -0.12 15.87 8.10
N LEU A 3 -0.15 15.64 6.79
CA LEU A 3 0.32 14.42 6.16
C LEU A 3 1.85 14.50 6.04
N GLU A 4 2.54 13.48 6.53
CA GLU A 4 4.00 13.43 6.51
C GLU A 4 4.51 12.08 6.00
N PRO A 5 5.65 12.04 5.29
CA PRO A 5 6.38 10.81 5.04
C PRO A 5 6.71 10.05 6.32
N VAL A 6 6.68 8.72 6.28
CA VAL A 6 7.28 7.89 7.33
C VAL A 6 8.81 8.06 7.25
N ARG A 7 9.43 8.29 8.40
CA ARG A 7 10.87 8.50 8.58
C ARG A 7 11.34 7.70 9.78
N GLU A 8 12.65 7.51 9.91
CA GLU A 8 13.21 6.94 11.14
C GLU A 8 12.81 7.80 12.36
N GLY A 9 12.33 7.15 13.43
CA GLY A 9 11.83 7.83 14.63
C GLY A 9 10.51 8.58 14.46
N ALA A 10 9.80 8.45 13.32
CA ALA A 10 8.51 9.09 13.13
C ALA A 10 7.42 8.50 14.05
N HIS A 11 6.56 9.37 14.57
CA HIS A 11 5.34 8.95 15.26
C HIS A 11 4.34 8.43 14.23
N ILE A 12 4.23 7.11 14.12
CA ILE A 12 3.25 6.42 13.29
C ILE A 12 2.14 5.80 14.14
N HIS A 13 1.04 5.38 13.50
CA HIS A 13 -0.06 4.71 14.16
C HIS A 13 0.43 3.50 14.98
N ARG A 14 0.00 3.40 16.24
CA ARG A 14 0.48 2.39 17.19
C ARG A 14 0.39 0.95 16.67
N GLN A 15 -0.68 0.60 15.95
CA GLN A 15 -0.82 -0.73 15.35
C GLN A 15 0.11 -0.92 14.15
N ALA A 16 0.37 0.14 13.37
CA ALA A 16 1.32 0.11 12.27
C ALA A 16 2.73 -0.16 12.79
N ALA A 17 3.12 0.45 13.91
CA ALA A 17 4.40 0.25 14.59
C ALA A 17 4.60 -1.14 15.23
N ARG A 18 3.59 -2.02 15.19
CA ARG A 18 3.64 -3.32 15.89
C ARG A 18 3.15 -4.50 15.05
N SER A 19 2.40 -4.25 14.00
CA SER A 19 1.96 -5.30 13.11
C SER A 19 3.09 -5.68 12.18
N THR A 20 3.51 -6.94 12.24
CA THR A 20 4.56 -7.55 11.40
C THR A 20 3.99 -8.56 10.40
N PHE A 21 2.67 -8.55 10.21
CA PHE A 21 1.99 -9.57 9.38
C PHE A 21 2.51 -9.58 7.95
N TRP A 22 2.77 -8.41 7.38
CA TRP A 22 3.24 -8.22 6.00
C TRP A 22 4.75 -8.30 5.89
N GLU A 23 5.45 -7.86 6.91
CA GLU A 23 6.90 -7.71 6.91
C GLU A 23 7.60 -9.06 7.08
N LEU A 24 7.00 -9.98 7.83
CA LEU A 24 7.62 -11.24 8.24
C LEU A 24 6.72 -12.45 7.99
N GLU A 25 7.32 -13.60 7.69
CA GLU A 25 6.61 -14.87 7.50
C GLU A 25 6.10 -15.47 8.82
N ALA A 26 6.83 -15.25 9.92
CA ALA A 26 6.58 -15.88 11.21
C ALA A 26 6.28 -14.87 12.32
N SER A 27 5.62 -15.34 13.39
CA SER A 27 5.44 -14.57 14.61
C SER A 27 6.77 -14.32 15.32
N VAL A 28 6.91 -13.16 15.94
CA VAL A 28 8.13 -12.71 16.62
C VAL A 28 7.85 -12.33 18.06
N VAL A 29 8.90 -12.37 18.90
CA VAL A 29 8.82 -12.07 20.33
C VAL A 29 8.62 -10.56 20.56
N ASP A 30 9.30 -9.71 19.80
CA ASP A 30 9.17 -8.25 19.87
C ASP A 30 8.74 -7.65 18.52
N PRO A 31 7.43 -7.61 18.24
CA PRO A 31 6.92 -7.08 16.99
C PRO A 31 7.24 -5.59 16.76
N ALA A 32 7.45 -4.80 17.82
CA ALA A 32 7.78 -3.39 17.66
C ALA A 32 9.21 -3.22 17.17
N PHE A 33 10.15 -3.91 17.81
CA PHE A 33 11.55 -3.92 17.40
C PHE A 33 11.71 -4.43 15.95
N GLU A 34 11.06 -5.54 15.61
CA GLU A 34 11.12 -6.09 14.25
C GLU A 34 10.50 -5.16 13.21
N LYS A 35 9.42 -4.45 13.55
CA LYS A 35 8.82 -3.46 12.66
C LYS A 35 9.73 -2.25 12.45
N GLU A 36 10.42 -1.78 13.50
CA GLU A 36 11.43 -0.71 13.39
C GLU A 36 12.62 -1.13 12.53
N ALA A 37 13.12 -2.36 12.71
CA ALA A 37 14.20 -2.92 11.89
C ALA A 37 13.79 -3.04 10.42
N TRP A 38 12.56 -3.49 10.16
CA TRP A 38 12.00 -3.52 8.80
C TRP A 38 11.90 -2.10 8.23
N LEU A 39 11.32 -1.14 8.95
CA LEU A 39 11.19 0.26 8.49
C LEU A 39 12.55 0.86 8.15
N ALA A 40 13.57 0.66 8.99
CA ALA A 40 14.92 1.16 8.76
C ALA A 40 15.54 0.55 7.50
N THR A 41 15.37 -0.76 7.30
CA THR A 41 15.89 -1.47 6.13
C THR A 41 15.18 -1.00 4.85
N THR A 42 13.85 -0.95 4.86
CA THR A 42 13.04 -0.51 3.71
C THR A 42 13.31 0.95 3.36
N LEU A 43 13.49 1.83 4.35
CA LEU A 43 13.87 3.23 4.10
C LEU A 43 15.22 3.36 3.36
N LEU A 44 16.15 2.43 3.59
CA LEU A 44 17.45 2.40 2.93
C LEU A 44 17.40 1.77 1.54
N SER A 45 16.64 0.69 1.36
CA SER A 45 16.58 -0.07 0.10
C SER A 45 15.57 0.49 -0.90
N PHE A 46 14.37 0.84 -0.40
CA PHE A 46 13.22 1.26 -1.21
C PHE A 46 13.04 2.78 -1.22
N GLY A 47 13.54 3.47 -0.20
CA GLY A 47 13.27 4.88 0.05
C GLY A 47 12.00 5.06 0.87
N GLN A 48 11.26 6.15 0.64
CA GLN A 48 10.03 6.42 1.38
C GLN A 48 9.04 5.25 1.25
N CYS A 49 8.61 4.69 2.38
CA CYS A 49 7.80 3.46 2.44
C CYS A 49 6.44 3.66 3.12
N GLY A 50 5.98 4.91 3.23
CA GLY A 50 4.70 5.21 3.85
C GLY A 50 4.42 6.68 4.07
N PHE A 51 3.17 6.96 4.46
CA PHE A 51 2.73 8.26 4.95
C PHE A 51 1.99 8.11 6.27
N THR A 52 2.04 9.16 7.09
CA THR A 52 1.40 9.20 8.40
C THR A 52 0.76 10.55 8.68
N VAL A 53 -0.28 10.54 9.52
CA VAL A 53 -0.89 11.74 10.12
C VAL A 53 -0.69 11.62 11.63
N GLY A 54 0.53 11.96 12.07
CA GLY A 54 1.00 11.61 13.43
C GLY A 54 0.69 10.15 13.77
N GLU A 55 0.19 9.91 14.98
CA GLU A 55 -0.22 8.56 15.42
C GLU A 55 -1.66 8.20 15.03
N ASP A 56 -2.38 9.07 14.31
CA ASP A 56 -3.79 8.87 14.04
C ASP A 56 -4.06 7.97 12.84
N ALA A 57 -3.19 8.00 11.84
CA ALA A 57 -3.30 7.14 10.68
C ALA A 57 -1.96 6.93 9.99
N THR A 58 -1.73 5.76 9.41
CA THR A 58 -0.51 5.40 8.68
C THR A 58 -0.84 4.45 7.54
N ILE A 59 -0.29 4.72 6.36
CA ILE A 59 -0.24 3.79 5.23
C ILE A 59 1.21 3.39 4.98
N LEU A 60 1.45 2.11 4.71
CA LEU A 60 2.76 1.57 4.38
C LEU A 60 2.73 0.87 3.02
N PHE A 61 3.82 0.99 2.29
CA PHE A 61 4.04 0.38 0.99
C PHE A 61 5.53 0.11 0.79
N CYS A 62 5.87 -0.87 -0.04
CA CYS A 62 7.24 -1.31 -0.25
C CYS A 62 7.38 -2.12 -1.53
N SER A 63 8.58 -2.63 -1.78
CA SER A 63 8.81 -3.65 -2.80
C SER A 63 8.08 -4.95 -2.46
N ARG A 64 7.77 -5.75 -3.48
CA ARG A 64 7.17 -7.07 -3.26
C ARG A 64 8.08 -7.99 -2.42
N GLU A 65 9.40 -7.82 -2.52
CA GLU A 65 10.39 -8.60 -1.78
C GLU A 65 10.40 -8.26 -0.28
N ASP A 66 10.08 -7.01 0.08
CA ASP A 66 10.04 -6.55 1.48
C ASP A 66 8.73 -6.93 2.19
N ALA A 67 7.76 -7.52 1.48
CA ALA A 67 6.47 -7.94 2.00
C ALA A 67 6.34 -9.46 2.10
N ALA A 68 7.29 -10.14 2.76
CA ALA A 68 7.34 -11.60 2.85
C ALA A 68 6.03 -12.23 3.37
N GLY A 69 5.32 -11.54 4.25
CA GLY A 69 4.02 -11.93 4.76
C GLY A 69 2.91 -12.07 3.71
N ALA A 70 3.06 -11.44 2.54
CA ALA A 70 2.14 -11.59 1.42
C ALA A 70 2.01 -13.05 0.96
N ALA A 71 3.02 -13.89 1.17
CA ALA A 71 2.98 -15.32 0.83
C ALA A 71 1.90 -16.11 1.59
N LYS A 72 1.35 -15.55 2.67
CA LYS A 72 0.24 -16.14 3.44
C LYS A 72 -1.11 -15.99 2.76
N LEU A 73 -1.23 -15.15 1.72
CA LEU A 73 -2.49 -14.79 1.08
C LEU A 73 -2.78 -15.73 -0.10
N PRO A 74 -4.06 -16.06 -0.35
CA PRO A 74 -4.44 -17.09 -1.32
C PRO A 74 -4.20 -16.69 -2.78
N THR A 75 -4.08 -15.39 -3.05
CA THR A 75 -3.91 -14.80 -4.39
C THR A 75 -2.50 -14.28 -4.64
N ALA A 76 -1.55 -14.65 -3.77
CA ALA A 76 -0.12 -14.43 -3.94
C ALA A 76 0.44 -15.31 -5.09
N PRO A 77 1.59 -14.95 -5.69
CA PRO A 77 2.43 -13.79 -5.38
C PRO A 77 1.86 -12.47 -5.92
N ILE A 78 2.41 -11.36 -5.42
CA ILE A 78 2.34 -10.05 -6.09
C ILE A 78 3.04 -10.15 -7.45
N SER A 79 2.53 -9.45 -8.45
CA SER A 79 3.11 -9.44 -9.79
C SER A 79 4.54 -8.89 -9.78
N ASP A 80 5.42 -9.40 -10.65
CA ASP A 80 6.85 -9.06 -10.63
C ASP A 80 7.17 -7.58 -10.92
N ASP A 81 6.25 -6.87 -11.58
CA ASP A 81 6.35 -5.46 -11.95
C ASP A 81 5.61 -4.50 -11.01
N ALA A 82 5.00 -5.03 -9.94
CA ALA A 82 4.18 -4.28 -9.01
C ALA A 82 4.87 -4.05 -7.67
N GLU A 83 4.72 -2.84 -7.17
CA GLU A 83 4.92 -2.54 -5.75
C GLU A 83 3.68 -2.97 -4.95
N ILE A 84 3.78 -3.00 -3.62
CA ILE A 84 2.66 -3.39 -2.76
C ILE A 84 2.31 -2.30 -1.74
N ILE A 85 1.02 -1.96 -1.62
CA ILE A 85 0.49 -1.32 -0.40
C ILE A 85 0.17 -2.43 0.60
N THR A 86 0.92 -2.48 1.69
CA THR A 86 0.81 -3.55 2.67
C THR A 86 -0.31 -3.28 3.67
N SER A 87 -0.35 -2.07 4.24
CA SER A 87 -1.26 -1.79 5.33
C SER A 87 -1.74 -0.35 5.40
N LEU A 88 -3.00 -0.19 5.79
CA LEU A 88 -3.62 1.08 6.15
C LEU A 88 -4.22 0.97 7.55
N PHE A 89 -3.76 1.82 8.46
CA PHE A 89 -4.30 1.94 9.81
C PHE A 89 -4.85 3.34 10.03
N VAL A 90 -6.06 3.41 10.60
CA VAL A 90 -6.74 4.67 10.92
C VAL A 90 -7.41 4.52 12.28
N LYS A 91 -7.25 5.49 13.18
CA LYS A 91 -7.97 5.50 14.45
C LYS A 91 -9.48 5.59 14.22
N ALA A 92 -10.25 4.87 15.03
CA ALA A 92 -11.70 4.75 14.88
C ALA A 92 -12.46 6.08 14.75
N HIS A 93 -12.00 7.15 15.39
CA HIS A 93 -12.66 8.46 15.34
C HIS A 93 -12.48 9.20 13.99
N LEU A 94 -11.50 8.78 13.17
CA LEU A 94 -11.23 9.32 11.84
C LEU A 94 -11.71 8.40 10.70
N MET A 95 -12.11 7.17 11.01
CA MET A 95 -12.62 6.24 9.99
C MET A 95 -13.84 6.81 9.27
N GLY A 96 -13.89 6.62 7.95
CA GLY A 96 -14.98 7.07 7.09
C GLY A 96 -15.03 8.60 6.91
N ARG A 97 -13.99 9.33 7.32
CA ARG A 97 -13.88 10.79 7.11
C ARG A 97 -13.03 11.16 5.89
N GLY A 98 -12.66 10.18 5.08
CA GLY A 98 -11.88 10.36 3.85
C GLY A 98 -10.36 10.35 4.05
N ILE A 99 -9.87 10.12 5.26
CA ILE A 99 -8.43 10.03 5.52
C ILE A 99 -7.81 8.80 4.85
N GLU A 100 -8.58 7.72 4.71
CA GLU A 100 -8.22 6.52 3.96
C GLU A 100 -7.90 6.88 2.51
N ALA A 101 -8.80 7.60 1.84
CA ALA A 101 -8.61 8.04 0.46
C ALA A 101 -7.38 8.93 0.33
N VAL A 102 -7.22 9.92 1.23
CA VAL A 102 -6.05 10.80 1.23
C VAL A 102 -4.73 10.03 1.34
N LEU A 103 -4.67 9.02 2.21
CA LEU A 103 -3.46 8.20 2.40
C LEU A 103 -3.19 7.28 1.21
N VAL A 104 -4.22 6.66 0.66
CA VAL A 104 -4.09 5.80 -0.54
C VAL A 104 -3.66 6.64 -1.74
N ASP A 105 -4.28 7.80 -1.97
CA ASP A 105 -3.91 8.73 -3.05
C ASP A 105 -2.46 9.22 -2.90
N ALA A 106 -2.03 9.51 -1.67
CA ALA A 106 -0.65 9.92 -1.41
C ALA A 106 0.35 8.79 -1.76
N ALA A 107 0.03 7.54 -1.39
CA ALA A 107 0.83 6.38 -1.75
C ALA A 107 0.89 6.19 -3.28
N ILE A 108 -0.26 6.22 -3.97
CA ILE A 108 -0.34 6.11 -5.43
C ILE A 108 0.49 7.20 -6.11
N MET A 109 0.33 8.46 -5.70
CA MET A 109 1.07 9.59 -6.27
C MET A 109 2.58 9.44 -6.05
N HIS A 110 3.00 8.99 -4.88
CA HIS A 110 4.42 8.74 -4.62
C HIS A 110 4.98 7.62 -5.50
N LEU A 111 4.26 6.50 -5.61
CA LEU A 111 4.66 5.37 -6.44
C LEU A 111 4.65 5.72 -7.94
N THR A 112 3.73 6.58 -8.37
CA THR A 112 3.73 7.13 -9.73
C THR A 112 4.97 7.98 -9.99
N ASN A 113 5.30 8.90 -9.08
CA ASN A 113 6.42 9.83 -9.24
C ASN A 113 7.80 9.18 -9.14
N ARG A 114 7.90 7.97 -8.58
CA ARG A 114 9.15 7.17 -8.60
C ARG A 114 9.28 6.28 -9.83
N GLY A 115 8.30 6.31 -10.74
CA GLY A 115 8.29 5.50 -11.96
C GLY A 115 7.90 4.04 -11.78
N SER A 116 7.16 3.69 -10.71
CA SER A 116 6.59 2.34 -10.58
C SER A 116 5.60 2.05 -11.70
N THR A 117 5.61 0.82 -12.22
CA THR A 117 4.68 0.39 -13.30
C THR A 117 3.28 0.15 -12.77
N ALA A 118 3.18 -0.53 -11.62
CA ALA A 118 1.92 -0.81 -10.98
C ALA A 118 2.06 -0.87 -9.46
N VAL A 119 0.92 -0.82 -8.80
CA VAL A 119 0.79 -1.09 -7.37
C VAL A 119 -0.32 -2.08 -7.13
N GLU A 120 -0.07 -3.04 -6.26
CA GLU A 120 -1.02 -4.07 -5.86
C GLU A 120 -1.32 -4.00 -4.36
N ALA A 121 -2.49 -4.52 -3.99
CA ALA A 121 -2.90 -4.65 -2.61
C ALA A 121 -3.84 -5.84 -2.47
N PHE A 122 -3.77 -6.51 -1.33
CA PHE A 122 -4.80 -7.48 -0.96
C PHE A 122 -5.93 -6.75 -0.24
N GLY A 123 -7.17 -7.14 -0.55
CA GLY A 123 -8.36 -6.62 0.09
C GLY A 123 -9.17 -7.71 0.78
N TYR A 124 -10.29 -7.33 1.37
CA TYR A 124 -11.36 -8.26 1.74
C TYR A 124 -12.73 -7.76 1.28
N TYR A 125 -13.63 -8.68 0.94
CA TYR A 125 -15.01 -8.34 0.57
C TYR A 125 -15.90 -8.18 1.81
N GLY A 126 -16.77 -7.15 1.80
CA GLY A 126 -17.90 -7.05 2.72
C GLY A 126 -17.53 -7.06 4.20
N ASP A 127 -18.12 -7.99 4.96
CA ASP A 127 -17.90 -8.11 6.42
C ASP A 127 -16.49 -8.67 6.71
N PRO A 128 -15.67 -7.98 7.53
CA PRO A 128 -14.34 -8.45 7.90
C PRO A 128 -14.32 -9.79 8.67
N THR A 129 -15.46 -10.31 9.11
CA THR A 129 -15.56 -11.59 9.83
C THR A 129 -15.03 -12.76 9.02
N ALA A 130 -15.43 -12.89 7.75
CA ALA A 130 -14.96 -14.00 6.90
C ALA A 130 -13.44 -13.93 6.65
N ALA A 131 -12.91 -12.72 6.47
CA ALA A 131 -11.48 -12.49 6.34
C ALA A 131 -10.74 -12.82 7.66
N ALA A 132 -11.31 -12.47 8.80
CA ALA A 132 -10.75 -12.78 10.10
C ALA A 132 -10.67 -14.29 10.35
N ASP A 133 -11.71 -15.03 9.99
CA ASP A 133 -11.75 -16.49 10.12
C ASP A 133 -10.73 -17.17 9.20
N PHE A 134 -10.58 -16.68 7.96
CA PHE A 134 -9.59 -17.21 7.01
C PHE A 134 -8.15 -16.93 7.46
N LEU A 135 -7.86 -15.69 7.91
CA LEU A 135 -6.51 -15.25 8.24
C LEU A 135 -6.07 -15.67 9.66
N GLY A 136 -7.02 -15.99 10.55
CA GLY A 136 -6.75 -16.08 11.99
C GLY A 136 -6.41 -14.72 12.62
N HIS A 137 -6.60 -13.62 11.88
CA HIS A 137 -6.30 -12.25 12.30
C HIS A 137 -7.41 -11.31 11.85
N LYS A 138 -7.84 -10.41 12.74
CA LYS A 138 -8.77 -9.34 12.35
C LYS A 138 -8.11 -8.44 11.30
N PRO A 139 -8.76 -8.12 10.16
CA PRO A 139 -8.22 -7.22 9.14
C PRO A 139 -7.64 -5.91 9.71
N ALA A 140 -8.33 -5.29 10.68
CA ALA A 140 -7.88 -4.07 11.35
C ALA A 140 -6.57 -4.19 12.15
N TYR A 141 -6.15 -5.40 12.54
CA TYR A 141 -4.88 -5.62 13.27
C TYR A 141 -3.68 -5.79 12.35
N ILE A 142 -3.94 -6.09 11.08
CA ILE A 142 -2.92 -6.22 10.03
C ILE A 142 -3.00 -5.08 9.01
N GLY A 143 -3.98 -4.18 9.16
CA GLY A 143 -4.16 -3.04 8.26
C GLY A 143 -4.63 -3.45 6.87
N LEU A 144 -5.26 -4.62 6.74
CA LEU A 144 -5.84 -5.08 5.50
C LEU A 144 -7.03 -4.19 5.14
N MET A 145 -7.03 -3.64 3.93
CA MET A 145 -8.05 -2.72 3.43
C MET A 145 -9.28 -3.46 2.93
N SER A 146 -10.44 -2.80 2.94
CA SER A 146 -11.62 -3.36 2.28
C SER A 146 -11.50 -3.22 0.76
N TYR A 147 -12.20 -4.10 0.05
CA TYR A 147 -12.35 -4.04 -1.40
C TYR A 147 -12.86 -2.67 -1.86
N GLU A 148 -13.82 -2.09 -1.15
CA GLU A 148 -14.44 -0.81 -1.49
C GLU A 148 -13.44 0.36 -1.36
N THR A 149 -12.57 0.35 -0.35
CA THR A 149 -11.50 1.33 -0.21
C THR A 149 -10.57 1.31 -1.41
N LEU A 150 -10.11 0.12 -1.83
CA LEU A 150 -9.21 -0.04 -2.97
C LEU A 150 -9.91 0.28 -4.30
N ARG A 151 -11.16 -0.19 -4.50
CA ARG A 151 -11.95 0.14 -5.70
C ARG A 151 -12.20 1.62 -5.85
N SER A 152 -12.49 2.32 -4.75
CA SER A 152 -12.72 3.77 -4.78
C SER A 152 -11.47 4.55 -5.21
N ALA A 153 -10.28 3.99 -4.97
CA ALA A 153 -8.99 4.54 -5.43
C ALA A 153 -8.60 4.10 -6.86
N GLY A 154 -9.48 3.37 -7.56
CA GLY A 154 -9.27 2.97 -8.95
C GLY A 154 -8.58 1.62 -9.16
N PHE A 155 -8.32 0.86 -8.09
CA PHE A 155 -7.79 -0.50 -8.23
C PHE A 155 -8.83 -1.41 -8.89
N GLU A 156 -8.36 -2.36 -9.70
CA GLU A 156 -9.16 -3.41 -10.31
C GLU A 156 -8.75 -4.80 -9.79
N VAL A 157 -9.63 -5.79 -9.88
CA VAL A 157 -9.30 -7.15 -9.43
C VAL A 157 -8.30 -7.78 -10.40
N ALA A 158 -7.10 -8.11 -9.91
CA ALA A 158 -6.06 -8.80 -10.68
C ALA A 158 -6.16 -10.31 -10.52
N ALA A 159 -6.45 -10.78 -9.30
CA ALA A 159 -6.73 -12.17 -9.01
C ALA A 159 -7.84 -12.27 -7.95
N ASP A 160 -8.91 -12.97 -8.29
CA ASP A 160 -10.08 -13.07 -7.42
C ASP A 160 -9.96 -14.25 -6.44
N HIS A 161 -10.41 -14.02 -5.22
CA HIS A 161 -10.65 -15.04 -4.21
C HIS A 161 -11.89 -14.62 -3.41
N PRO A 162 -12.82 -15.54 -3.08
CA PRO A 162 -14.14 -15.18 -2.52
C PRO A 162 -14.10 -14.35 -1.23
N VAL A 163 -12.97 -14.34 -0.52
CA VAL A 163 -12.76 -13.58 0.72
C VAL A 163 -11.66 -12.53 0.61
N LEU A 164 -10.61 -12.82 -0.15
CA LEU A 164 -9.32 -12.09 -0.09
C LEU A 164 -8.76 -11.83 -1.50
N PRO A 165 -9.42 -10.99 -2.31
CA PRO A 165 -8.97 -10.68 -3.65
C PRO A 165 -7.62 -9.93 -3.61
N ARG A 166 -6.83 -10.11 -4.66
CA ARG A 166 -5.70 -9.23 -4.98
C ARG A 166 -6.13 -8.23 -6.03
N LEU A 167 -5.92 -6.96 -5.75
CA LEU A 167 -6.25 -5.84 -6.63
C LEU A 167 -4.98 -5.16 -7.13
N ARG A 168 -5.07 -4.55 -8.31
CA ARG A 168 -3.98 -3.87 -9.00
C ARG A 168 -4.44 -2.54 -9.56
N LEU A 169 -3.58 -1.55 -9.47
CA LEU A 169 -3.69 -0.28 -10.18
C LEU A 169 -2.48 -0.15 -11.09
N GLU A 170 -2.72 -0.04 -12.39
CA GLU A 170 -1.68 0.36 -13.35
C GLU A 170 -1.37 1.85 -13.12
N LEU A 171 -0.09 2.16 -12.95
CA LEU A 171 0.35 3.53 -12.74
C LEU A 171 0.74 4.13 -14.09
N PRO A 172 0.42 5.41 -14.34
CA PRO A 172 0.89 6.06 -15.55
C PRO A 172 2.42 6.10 -15.52
N PRO A 173 3.09 6.04 -16.69
CA PRO A 173 4.53 6.23 -16.76
C PRO A 173 4.90 7.57 -16.09
N GLU A 174 6.11 7.63 -15.54
CA GLU A 174 6.64 8.87 -14.99
C GLU A 174 6.47 9.98 -16.03
N HIS A 175 5.78 11.05 -15.66
CA HIS A 175 5.60 12.19 -16.55
C HIS A 175 6.96 12.86 -16.72
N ASP A 176 7.76 12.38 -17.66
CA ASP A 176 8.68 13.24 -18.37
C ASP A 176 7.76 14.23 -19.06
N MET A 177 7.60 15.44 -18.49
CA MET A 177 6.72 16.46 -19.08
C MET A 177 7.03 16.49 -20.57
N LEU A 178 6.07 16.08 -21.41
CA LEU A 178 6.20 16.19 -22.85
C LEU A 178 6.54 17.65 -23.10
N SER A 179 7.80 17.92 -23.42
CA SER A 179 8.18 19.25 -23.85
C SER A 179 7.25 19.60 -25.01
N ALA A 180 6.89 20.88 -25.16
CA ALA A 180 6.04 21.30 -26.28
C ALA A 180 6.56 20.75 -27.63
N ALA A 181 7.88 20.62 -27.77
CA ALA A 181 8.54 20.00 -28.91
C ALA A 181 8.20 18.50 -29.09
N ALA A 182 8.19 17.71 -28.02
CA ALA A 182 7.84 16.29 -28.10
C ALA A 182 6.33 16.08 -28.39
N ALA A 183 5.48 16.97 -27.90
CA ALA A 183 4.05 16.97 -28.24
C ALA A 183 3.81 17.36 -29.71
N GLU A 184 4.54 18.36 -30.23
CA GLU A 184 4.48 18.78 -31.63
C GLU A 184 4.93 17.67 -32.59
N ASP A 185 6.00 16.94 -32.26
CA ASP A 185 6.52 15.84 -33.08
C ASP A 185 5.51 14.67 -33.17
N PHE A 186 4.83 14.37 -32.07
CA PHE A 186 3.76 13.36 -32.07
C PHE A 186 2.54 13.82 -32.88
N LEU A 187 2.15 15.10 -32.75
CA LEU A 187 1.03 15.66 -33.51
C LEU A 187 1.32 15.66 -35.01
N ALA A 188 2.54 16.04 -35.41
CA ALA A 188 2.97 16.06 -36.80
C ALA A 188 2.95 14.67 -37.44
N ARG A 189 3.31 13.62 -36.68
CA ARG A 189 3.24 12.23 -37.14
C ARG A 189 1.82 11.68 -37.22
N ALA A 190 0.92 12.14 -36.36
CA ALA A 190 -0.48 11.68 -36.34
C ALA A 190 -1.34 12.33 -37.44
N LEU A 191 -0.91 13.47 -37.98
CA LEU A 191 -1.64 14.25 -39.01
C LEU A 191 -1.05 14.11 -40.42
N ALA A 192 0.01 13.31 -40.60
CA ALA A 192 0.63 12.98 -41.88
C ALA A 192 0.04 11.70 -42.47
#